data_AF-A0A0W0TVS0-F1
#
_entry.id   AF-A0A0W0TVS0-F1
#
_cell.length_a   1.000
_cell.length_b   1.000
_cell.length_c   1.000
_cell.angle_alpha   90.00
_cell.angle_beta   90.00
_cell.angle_gamma   90.00
#
_symmetry.space_group_name_H-M   'P 1'
#
loop_
_entity.id
_entity.type
_entity.pdbx_description
1 polymer ?
#
loop_
_entity_poly.entity_id
_entity_poly.type
_entity_poly.pdbx_seq_one_letter_code
_entity_poly.pdbx_strand_id
1 'polypeptide(L)'
;MPSKQRALSPEQNQFIDSLQVFAFQPEESFYSYPFDERLRLLEERILLAKRYLAKKEGGNTSKQSPSFWAKSKLEAFKNTLSGSGVKQAEQPPRAIFVAPEYLFKNLSEFCYKRYCTQEQKNQFKKRLQALSVDTDMLIVPGTMCWYKKGADQENYYRNTAYFFYRGDLQKYKKRNPHTNYDFDYTNEGFLNLMDLRRVYFKSGQLDTPVKNYFGLKIGIEICFDSVQGELVDFIKTNNLSIDVQLIIADGAKKPVLVKQEGVLFVKLERNPLQTKLGTIIKIDNKHVELKPAIALGKLEEENDLTCFQFK
;
A
#
# COMPACT_ATOMS: atom_id res chain seq x y z
N MET A 1 37.02 2.86 -2.64
CA MET A 1 36.67 3.06 -4.06
C MET A 1 35.42 3.92 -4.13
N PRO A 2 35.39 4.99 -4.94
CA PRO A 2 34.19 5.83 -5.05
C PRO A 2 33.10 5.03 -5.76
N SER A 3 31.95 4.87 -5.10
CA SER A 3 30.76 4.28 -5.72
C SER A 3 30.34 5.16 -6.88
N LYS A 4 30.39 4.64 -8.11
CA LYS A 4 29.73 5.29 -9.26
C LYS A 4 28.25 5.46 -8.90
N GLN A 5 27.83 6.68 -8.61
CA GLN A 5 26.42 7.04 -8.62
C GLN A 5 25.92 6.69 -10.02
N ARG A 6 25.10 5.64 -10.11
CA ARG A 6 24.49 5.27 -11.38
C ARG A 6 23.44 6.34 -11.66
N ALA A 7 23.77 7.27 -12.54
CA ALA A 7 22.80 8.22 -13.06
C ALA A 7 21.64 7.41 -13.66
N LEU A 8 20.43 7.65 -13.18
CA LEU A 8 19.21 7.13 -13.79
C LEU A 8 19.17 7.62 -15.24
N SER A 9 18.69 6.79 -16.17
CA SER A 9 18.55 7.25 -17.56
C SER A 9 17.52 8.40 -17.62
N PRO A 10 17.65 9.34 -18.57
CA PRO A 10 16.70 10.43 -18.71
C PRO A 10 15.23 9.96 -18.81
N GLU A 11 15.00 8.81 -19.45
CA GLU A 11 13.69 8.18 -19.58
C GLU A 11 13.15 7.62 -18.24
N GLN A 12 14.02 7.08 -17.38
CA GLN A 12 13.64 6.63 -16.04
C GLN A 12 13.29 7.81 -15.13
N ASN A 13 14.04 8.91 -15.20
CA ASN A 13 13.72 10.14 -14.46
C ASN A 13 12.36 10.71 -14.89
N GLN A 14 12.12 10.82 -16.21
CA GLN A 14 10.85 11.33 -16.73
C GLN A 14 9.65 10.44 -16.35
N PHE A 15 9.83 9.12 -16.29
CA PHE A 15 8.81 8.20 -15.82
C PHE A 15 8.49 8.41 -14.34
N ILE A 16 9.51 8.47 -13.48
CA ILE A 16 9.38 8.63 -12.02
C ILE A 16 8.71 9.97 -11.67
N ASP A 17 9.07 11.05 -12.35
CA ASP A 17 8.46 12.38 -12.16
C ASP A 17 6.99 12.44 -12.59
N SER A 18 6.56 11.52 -13.45
CA SER A 18 5.16 11.40 -13.89
C SER A 18 4.29 10.52 -13.00
N LEU A 19 4.89 9.79 -12.04
CA LEU A 19 4.20 8.84 -11.19
C LEU A 19 3.13 9.55 -10.33
N GLN A 20 1.92 9.03 -10.35
CA GLN A 20 0.81 9.55 -9.53
C GLN A 20 0.56 8.68 -8.30
N VAL A 21 0.20 9.30 -7.19
CA VAL A 21 -0.19 8.58 -5.96
C VAL A 21 -1.61 8.97 -5.56
N PHE A 22 -2.50 7.99 -5.51
CA PHE A 22 -3.85 8.12 -4.97
C PHE A 22 -3.83 7.69 -3.51
N ALA A 23 -3.92 8.67 -2.61
CA ALA A 23 -3.94 8.46 -1.17
C ALA A 23 -5.41 8.33 -0.70
N PHE A 24 -5.81 7.12 -0.33
CA PHE A 24 -7.11 6.84 0.27
C PHE A 24 -7.03 6.86 1.79
N GLN A 25 -7.68 7.82 2.43
CA GLN A 25 -7.69 8.05 3.87
C GLN A 25 -9.14 8.26 4.32
N PRO A 26 -9.87 7.18 4.61
CA PRO A 26 -11.27 7.29 4.98
C PRO A 26 -11.47 7.94 6.35
N GLU A 27 -12.66 8.48 6.57
CA GLU A 27 -13.08 9.03 7.84
C GLU A 27 -13.18 7.97 8.95
N GLU A 28 -13.28 8.40 10.20
CA GLU A 28 -13.28 7.50 11.36
C GLU A 28 -14.43 6.48 11.35
N SER A 29 -15.61 6.88 10.84
CA SER A 29 -16.79 6.01 10.70
C SER A 29 -16.53 4.76 9.88
N PHE A 30 -15.65 4.84 8.87
CA PHE A 30 -15.29 3.71 8.00
C PHE A 30 -14.82 2.49 8.79
N TYR A 31 -14.05 2.72 9.86
CA TYR A 31 -13.41 1.65 10.62
C TYR A 31 -14.39 0.84 11.49
N SER A 32 -15.62 1.32 11.64
CA SER A 32 -16.72 0.65 12.32
C SER A 32 -17.64 -0.10 11.36
N TYR A 33 -17.48 0.08 10.05
CA TYR A 33 -18.31 -0.62 9.08
C TYR A 33 -17.96 -2.12 8.99
N PRO A 34 -18.97 -2.97 8.70
CA PRO A 34 -18.75 -4.38 8.40
C PRO A 34 -17.71 -4.59 7.31
N PHE A 35 -17.05 -5.76 7.34
CA PHE A 35 -15.99 -6.10 6.40
C PHE A 35 -16.40 -5.91 4.93
N ASP A 36 -17.58 -6.40 4.54
CA ASP A 36 -18.05 -6.33 3.16
C ASP A 36 -18.30 -4.89 2.69
N GLU A 37 -18.76 -4.02 3.58
CA GLU A 37 -18.97 -2.61 3.30
C GLU A 37 -17.65 -1.86 3.14
N ARG A 38 -16.70 -2.08 4.04
CA ARG A 38 -15.34 -1.52 3.90
C ARG A 38 -14.66 -1.97 2.61
N LEU A 39 -14.82 -3.25 2.25
CA LEU A 39 -14.29 -3.77 1.00
C LEU A 39 -14.97 -3.13 -0.21
N ARG A 40 -16.31 -3.00 -0.20
CA ARG A 40 -17.04 -2.30 -1.27
C ARG A 40 -16.56 -0.86 -1.46
N LEU A 41 -16.44 -0.09 -0.39
CA LEU A 41 -16.00 1.31 -0.44
C LEU A 41 -14.56 1.43 -0.97
N LEU A 42 -13.65 0.56 -0.52
CA LEU A 42 -12.29 0.49 -1.06
C LEU A 42 -12.31 0.25 -2.58
N GLU A 43 -13.11 -0.70 -3.06
CA GLU A 43 -13.22 -0.97 -4.50
C GLU A 43 -13.76 0.23 -5.28
N GLU A 44 -14.74 0.95 -4.73
CA GLU A 44 -15.32 2.16 -5.34
C GLU A 44 -14.25 3.25 -5.50
N ARG A 45 -13.38 3.44 -4.50
CA ARG A 45 -12.26 4.38 -4.58
C ARG A 45 -11.15 3.95 -5.53
N ILE A 46 -10.84 2.65 -5.60
CA ILE A 46 -9.92 2.12 -6.60
C ILE A 46 -10.48 2.36 -8.02
N LEU A 47 -11.76 2.08 -8.24
CA LEU A 47 -12.42 2.33 -9.53
C LEU A 47 -12.47 3.82 -9.88
N LEU A 48 -12.63 4.70 -8.88
CA LEU A 48 -12.55 6.14 -9.07
C LEU A 48 -11.15 6.59 -9.52
N ALA A 49 -10.09 6.10 -8.87
CA ALA A 49 -8.71 6.38 -9.27
C ALA A 49 -8.41 5.87 -10.70
N LYS A 50 -8.87 4.66 -11.05
CA LYS A 50 -8.75 4.13 -12.42
C LYS A 50 -9.45 5.01 -13.45
N ARG A 51 -10.68 5.47 -13.15
CA ARG A 51 -11.43 6.41 -14.01
C ARG A 51 -10.68 7.72 -14.22
N TYR A 52 -10.05 8.25 -13.19
CA TYR A 52 -9.25 9.47 -13.28
C TYR A 52 -8.04 9.29 -14.21
N LEU A 53 -7.30 8.19 -14.08
CA LEU A 53 -6.17 7.87 -14.95
C LEU A 53 -6.59 7.77 -16.42
N ALA A 54 -7.66 7.01 -16.72
CA ALA A 54 -8.14 6.83 -18.09
C ALA A 54 -8.59 8.15 -18.75
N LYS A 55 -9.25 9.05 -18.00
CA LYS A 55 -9.66 10.36 -18.51
C LYS A 55 -8.49 11.25 -18.90
N LYS A 56 -7.36 11.16 -18.18
CA LYS A 56 -6.16 11.94 -18.47
C LYS A 56 -5.47 11.48 -19.76
N GLU A 57 -5.54 10.19 -20.06
CA GLU A 57 -4.97 9.59 -21.27
C GLU A 57 -5.86 9.79 -22.51
N GLY A 58 -7.18 9.76 -22.32
CA GLY A 58 -8.17 9.85 -23.40
C GLY A 58 -8.51 11.25 -23.90
N GLY A 59 -7.83 12.31 -23.44
CA GLY A 59 -7.96 13.68 -23.94
C GLY A 59 -9.40 14.12 -24.25
N ASN A 60 -10.16 14.54 -23.23
CA ASN A 60 -11.42 15.31 -23.35
C ASN A 60 -12.40 14.89 -24.48
N THR A 61 -12.56 13.59 -24.76
CA THR A 61 -13.57 13.11 -25.71
C THR A 61 -14.78 12.55 -24.97
N SER A 62 -15.84 13.37 -24.95
CA SER A 62 -17.28 13.06 -24.86
C SER A 62 -17.80 12.11 -23.77
N LYS A 63 -18.77 12.63 -23.00
CA LYS A 63 -19.80 11.96 -22.17
C LYS A 63 -19.92 10.44 -22.39
N GLN A 64 -19.22 9.64 -21.59
CA GLN A 64 -19.53 8.22 -21.42
C GLN A 64 -20.43 8.04 -20.20
N SER A 65 -21.61 7.47 -20.42
CA SER A 65 -22.68 7.36 -19.44
C SER A 65 -22.42 6.27 -18.38
N PRO A 66 -23.05 6.36 -17.20
CA PRO A 66 -22.94 5.35 -16.13
C PRO A 66 -23.38 3.94 -16.57
N SER A 67 -24.22 3.82 -17.60
CA SER A 67 -24.79 2.54 -18.07
C SER A 67 -23.81 1.64 -18.81
N PHE A 68 -22.67 2.16 -19.28
CA PHE A 68 -21.64 1.35 -19.95
C PHE A 68 -20.85 0.48 -18.94
N TRP A 69 -20.74 0.90 -17.67
CA TRP A 69 -19.90 0.26 -16.66
C TRP A 69 -20.66 -0.71 -15.74
N ALA A 70 -21.99 -0.57 -15.61
CA ALA A 70 -22.82 -1.64 -15.05
C ALA A 70 -22.70 -2.93 -15.91
N LYS A 71 -22.53 -2.77 -17.24
CA LYS A 71 -22.19 -3.88 -18.14
C LYS A 71 -20.76 -4.37 -17.92
N SER A 72 -19.77 -3.51 -17.68
CA SER A 72 -18.39 -3.96 -17.43
C SER A 72 -18.19 -4.65 -16.08
N LYS A 73 -18.97 -4.33 -15.03
CA LYS A 73 -18.97 -5.09 -13.77
C LYS A 73 -19.43 -6.53 -13.98
N LEU A 74 -20.35 -6.75 -14.91
CA LEU A 74 -20.88 -8.05 -15.30
C LEU A 74 -19.96 -8.77 -16.32
N GLU A 75 -19.36 -8.04 -17.26
CA GLU A 75 -18.44 -8.59 -18.26
C GLU A 75 -17.04 -8.87 -17.71
N ALA A 76 -16.51 -8.07 -16.80
CA ALA A 76 -15.26 -8.37 -16.09
C ALA A 76 -15.38 -9.65 -15.25
N PHE A 77 -16.58 -9.93 -14.72
CA PHE A 77 -16.91 -11.18 -14.03
C PHE A 77 -17.10 -12.38 -14.98
N LYS A 78 -17.57 -12.15 -16.21
CA LYS A 78 -17.72 -13.19 -17.25
C LYS A 78 -16.41 -13.50 -17.97
N ASN A 79 -15.56 -12.50 -18.19
CA ASN A 79 -14.25 -12.64 -18.84
C ASN A 79 -13.17 -13.17 -17.88
N THR A 80 -13.42 -13.21 -16.56
CA THR A 80 -12.57 -13.97 -15.63
C THR A 80 -12.76 -15.49 -15.72
N LEU A 81 -13.85 -15.96 -16.34
CA LEU A 81 -14.11 -17.39 -16.57
C LEU A 81 -13.66 -17.88 -17.95
N SER A 82 -13.44 -16.97 -18.91
CA SER A 82 -12.91 -17.30 -20.24
C SER A 82 -11.46 -16.82 -20.36
N GLY A 83 -10.53 -17.73 -20.07
CA GLY A 83 -9.11 -17.49 -20.25
C GLY A 83 -8.75 -17.29 -21.71
N SER A 84 -8.65 -16.03 -22.14
CA SER A 84 -7.85 -15.62 -23.31
C SER A 84 -6.99 -14.44 -22.90
N GLY A 85 -5.91 -14.74 -22.17
CA GLY A 85 -4.93 -13.77 -21.71
C GLY A 85 -4.10 -13.25 -22.87
N VAL A 86 -4.48 -12.10 -23.44
CA VAL A 86 -3.50 -11.28 -24.15
C VAL A 86 -2.47 -10.86 -23.09
N LYS A 87 -1.24 -11.36 -23.19
CA LYS A 87 -0.15 -10.96 -22.31
C LYS A 87 0.05 -9.45 -22.47
N GLN A 88 -0.41 -8.67 -21.50
CA GLN A 88 -0.07 -7.25 -21.43
C GLN A 88 1.46 -7.13 -21.33
N ALA A 89 2.04 -6.21 -22.11
CA ALA A 89 3.49 -6.01 -22.14
C ALA A 89 4.02 -5.69 -20.74
N GLU A 90 5.15 -6.27 -20.36
CA GLU A 90 5.81 -6.03 -19.07
C GLU A 90 6.17 -4.55 -18.93
N GLN A 91 5.39 -3.80 -18.16
CA GLN A 91 5.57 -2.36 -17.94
C GLN A 91 5.42 -2.03 -16.47
N PRO A 92 6.20 -1.06 -15.95
CA PRO A 92 6.07 -0.62 -14.57
C PRO A 92 4.76 0.14 -14.34
N PRO A 93 4.22 0.14 -13.10
CA PRO A 93 3.01 0.88 -12.78
C PRO A 93 3.25 2.38 -12.89
N ARG A 94 2.30 3.09 -13.51
CA ARG A 94 2.32 4.55 -13.73
C ARG A 94 1.66 5.32 -12.59
N ALA A 95 0.98 4.61 -11.70
CA ALA A 95 0.38 5.17 -10.50
C ALA A 95 0.39 4.17 -9.35
N ILE A 96 0.23 4.67 -8.13
CA ILE A 96 0.09 3.87 -6.92
C ILE A 96 -1.20 4.31 -6.21
N PHE A 97 -2.12 3.40 -5.98
CA PHE A 97 -3.18 3.58 -5.00
C PHE A 97 -2.68 3.07 -3.65
N VAL A 98 -2.72 3.91 -2.62
CA VAL A 98 -2.25 3.56 -1.28
C VAL A 98 -3.28 3.96 -0.22
N ALA A 99 -3.45 3.11 0.80
CA ALA A 99 -4.26 3.38 1.98
C ALA A 99 -3.44 3.14 3.28
N PRO A 100 -3.87 3.64 4.46
CA PRO A 100 -3.07 3.60 5.68
C PRO A 100 -3.02 2.23 6.35
N GLU A 101 -2.25 2.14 7.43
CA GLU A 101 -2.21 0.95 8.28
C GLU A 101 -3.58 0.70 8.94
N TYR A 102 -3.91 -0.57 9.19
CA TYR A 102 -5.11 -1.01 9.89
C TYR A 102 -6.43 -0.70 9.18
N LEU A 103 -6.41 -0.42 7.87
CA LEU A 103 -7.62 -0.21 7.08
C LEU A 103 -8.63 -1.35 7.27
N PHE A 104 -8.14 -2.60 7.33
CA PHE A 104 -8.92 -3.80 7.65
C PHE A 104 -8.63 -4.33 9.05
N LYS A 105 -8.89 -3.48 10.04
CA LYS A 105 -9.01 -3.85 11.45
C LYS A 105 -10.29 -3.23 12.00
N ASN A 106 -11.17 -4.02 12.62
CA ASN A 106 -12.44 -3.49 13.13
C ASN A 106 -12.17 -2.72 14.43
N LEU A 107 -12.48 -1.42 14.45
CA LEU A 107 -12.28 -0.59 15.64
C LEU A 107 -13.51 -0.58 16.58
N SER A 108 -14.66 -1.09 16.13
CA SER A 108 -15.86 -1.26 16.97
C SER A 108 -15.86 -2.55 17.80
N GLU A 109 -14.91 -3.44 17.54
CA GLU A 109 -14.78 -4.75 18.20
C GLU A 109 -13.61 -4.76 19.18
N PHE A 110 -13.56 -5.79 20.02
CA PHE A 110 -12.49 -6.00 21.00
C PHE A 110 -11.77 -7.33 20.74
N CYS A 111 -10.54 -7.45 21.22
CA CYS A 111 -9.75 -8.67 21.16
C CYS A 111 -9.58 -9.19 19.71
N TYR A 112 -9.49 -10.51 19.55
CA TYR A 112 -9.31 -11.17 18.27
C TYR A 112 -10.41 -10.84 17.24
N LYS A 113 -11.61 -10.40 17.67
CA LYS A 113 -12.70 -10.00 16.75
C LYS A 113 -12.38 -8.77 15.91
N ARG A 114 -11.36 -8.00 16.31
CA ARG A 114 -10.83 -6.87 15.51
C ARG A 114 -10.12 -7.34 14.24
N TYR A 115 -9.67 -8.59 14.19
CA TYR A 115 -8.90 -9.16 13.09
C TYR A 115 -9.82 -9.83 12.08
N CYS A 116 -9.50 -9.68 10.81
CA CYS A 116 -10.21 -10.38 9.74
C CYS A 116 -9.97 -11.90 9.83
N THR A 117 -10.98 -12.68 9.49
CA THR A 117 -10.85 -14.13 9.36
C THR A 117 -10.05 -14.52 8.12
N GLN A 118 -9.68 -15.80 8.02
CA GLN A 118 -9.01 -16.34 6.84
C GLN A 118 -9.91 -16.25 5.58
N GLU A 119 -11.21 -16.43 5.73
CA GLU A 119 -12.22 -16.33 4.65
C GLU A 119 -12.30 -14.89 4.15
N GLN A 120 -12.43 -13.92 5.05
CA GLN A 120 -12.45 -12.49 4.71
C GLN A 120 -11.15 -12.08 3.98
N LYS A 121 -10.00 -12.53 4.47
CA LYS A 121 -8.71 -12.32 3.79
C LYS A 121 -8.67 -12.92 2.38
N ASN A 122 -9.22 -14.11 2.18
CA ASN A 122 -9.29 -14.74 0.86
C ASN A 122 -10.22 -13.96 -0.08
N GLN A 123 -11.38 -13.51 0.42
CA GLN A 123 -12.33 -12.70 -0.34
C GLN A 123 -11.71 -11.36 -0.76
N PHE A 124 -11.05 -10.67 0.17
CA PHE A 124 -10.29 -9.44 -0.08
C PHE A 124 -9.27 -9.63 -1.20
N LYS A 125 -8.42 -10.65 -1.08
CA LYS A 125 -7.41 -10.94 -2.11
C LYS A 125 -8.05 -11.20 -3.47
N LYS A 126 -9.07 -12.07 -3.53
CA LYS A 126 -9.71 -12.46 -4.79
C LYS A 126 -10.30 -11.24 -5.51
N ARG A 127 -11.00 -10.39 -4.76
CA ARG A 127 -11.67 -9.19 -5.30
C ARG A 127 -10.67 -8.14 -5.79
N LEU A 128 -9.64 -7.84 -5.00
CA LEU A 128 -8.63 -6.85 -5.41
C LEU A 128 -7.71 -7.36 -6.52
N GLN A 129 -7.42 -8.66 -6.56
CA GLN A 129 -6.68 -9.28 -7.66
C GLN A 129 -7.47 -9.19 -8.98
N ALA A 130 -8.79 -9.41 -8.95
CA ALA A 130 -9.62 -9.23 -10.14
C ALA A 130 -9.65 -7.77 -10.60
N LEU A 131 -9.74 -6.80 -9.67
CA LEU A 131 -9.71 -5.37 -9.99
C LEU A 131 -8.36 -4.89 -10.54
N SER A 132 -7.27 -5.58 -10.18
CA SER A 132 -5.93 -5.25 -10.63
C SER A 132 -5.57 -5.83 -12.00
N VAL A 133 -6.37 -6.71 -12.61
CA VAL A 133 -6.01 -7.34 -13.90
C VAL A 133 -5.79 -6.31 -15.00
N ASP A 134 -6.69 -5.34 -15.13
CA ASP A 134 -6.66 -4.34 -16.19
C ASP A 134 -6.41 -2.95 -15.60
N THR A 135 -5.15 -2.65 -15.29
CA THR A 135 -4.75 -1.36 -14.71
C THR A 135 -3.25 -1.11 -14.85
N ASP A 136 -2.88 0.16 -15.02
CA ASP A 136 -1.49 0.63 -14.91
C ASP A 136 -1.17 1.14 -13.50
N MET A 137 -2.08 0.96 -12.55
CA MET A 137 -1.95 1.39 -11.17
C MET A 137 -1.63 0.21 -10.25
N LEU A 138 -0.54 0.31 -9.48
CA LEU A 138 -0.27 -0.59 -8.37
C LEU A 138 -1.24 -0.32 -7.23
N ILE A 139 -2.00 -1.33 -6.80
CA ILE A 139 -2.97 -1.21 -5.72
C ILE A 139 -2.34 -1.72 -4.42
N VAL A 140 -2.19 -0.83 -3.45
CA VAL A 140 -1.69 -1.09 -2.10
C VAL A 140 -2.76 -0.64 -1.09
N PRO A 141 -3.78 -1.46 -0.80
CA PRO A 141 -4.99 -1.09 -0.07
C PRO A 141 -4.77 -0.92 1.45
N GLY A 142 -3.59 -0.47 1.87
CA GLY A 142 -3.19 -0.43 3.26
C GLY A 142 -2.91 -1.81 3.83
N THR A 143 -3.00 -1.92 5.16
CA THR A 143 -2.78 -3.20 5.82
C THR A 143 -4.06 -3.87 6.30
N MET A 144 -4.00 -5.20 6.32
CA MET A 144 -5.01 -6.06 6.92
C MET A 144 -4.43 -6.77 8.13
N CYS A 145 -5.11 -6.61 9.27
CA CYS A 145 -4.89 -7.45 10.44
C CYS A 145 -5.79 -8.67 10.33
N TRP A 146 -5.21 -9.86 10.33
CA TRP A 146 -5.96 -11.11 10.18
C TRP A 146 -5.42 -12.20 11.08
N TYR A 147 -6.25 -13.20 11.33
CA TYR A 147 -5.89 -14.38 12.09
C TYR A 147 -6.26 -15.67 11.36
N LYS A 148 -5.61 -16.76 11.74
CA LYS A 148 -5.96 -18.11 11.31
C LYS A 148 -5.89 -19.05 12.51
N LYS A 149 -6.87 -19.95 12.61
CA LYS A 149 -6.85 -21.07 13.54
C LYS A 149 -5.78 -22.07 13.11
N GLY A 150 -4.87 -22.44 14.01
CA GLY A 150 -3.94 -23.54 13.79
C GLY A 150 -4.70 -24.87 13.72
N ALA A 151 -4.16 -25.86 13.02
CA ALA A 151 -4.71 -27.22 13.03
C ALA A 151 -4.57 -27.86 14.42
N ASP A 152 -3.42 -27.64 15.07
CA ASP A 152 -3.08 -28.16 16.41
C ASP A 152 -2.43 -27.08 17.31
N GLN A 153 -2.66 -25.79 17.01
CA GLN A 153 -2.03 -24.65 17.70
C GLN A 153 -3.03 -23.53 18.01
N GLU A 154 -2.65 -22.73 19.00
CA GLU A 154 -3.25 -21.43 19.32
C GLU A 154 -3.29 -20.51 18.08
N ASN A 155 -4.31 -19.67 18.00
CA ASN A 155 -4.50 -18.72 16.90
C ASN A 155 -3.24 -17.90 16.65
N TYR A 156 -2.88 -17.69 15.39
CA TYR A 156 -1.81 -16.74 15.06
C TYR A 156 -2.35 -15.55 14.29
N TYR A 157 -1.68 -14.41 14.50
CA TYR A 157 -2.10 -13.10 14.03
C TYR A 157 -1.01 -12.48 13.17
N ARG A 158 -1.41 -11.66 12.19
CA ARG A 158 -0.49 -10.91 11.34
C ARG A 158 -1.08 -9.57 10.94
N ASN A 159 -0.19 -8.62 10.71
CA ASN A 159 -0.45 -7.37 10.02
C ASN A 159 0.28 -7.44 8.66
N THR A 160 -0.46 -7.32 7.56
CA THR A 160 0.08 -7.59 6.21
C THR A 160 -0.36 -6.51 5.23
N ALA A 161 0.60 -5.95 4.50
CA ALA A 161 0.35 -5.18 3.30
C ALA A 161 0.31 -6.12 2.09
N TYR A 162 -0.69 -5.94 1.22
CA TYR A 162 -0.81 -6.66 -0.04
C TYR A 162 -0.61 -5.69 -1.19
N PHE A 163 -0.09 -6.22 -2.30
CA PHE A 163 0.21 -5.46 -3.50
C PHE A 163 -0.42 -6.18 -4.67
N PHE A 164 -1.25 -5.48 -5.42
CA PHE A 164 -1.96 -6.04 -6.57
C PHE A 164 -1.60 -5.25 -7.82
N TYR A 165 -1.09 -5.94 -8.84
CA TYR A 165 -0.75 -5.32 -10.11
C TYR A 165 -0.92 -6.32 -11.25
N ARG A 166 -1.78 -6.00 -12.24
CA ARG A 166 -2.05 -6.84 -13.42
C ARG A 166 -2.35 -8.30 -13.08
N GLY A 167 -3.14 -8.51 -12.02
CA GLY A 167 -3.49 -9.82 -11.50
C GLY A 167 -2.39 -10.52 -10.68
N ASP A 168 -1.16 -10.00 -10.61
CA ASP A 168 -0.15 -10.48 -9.66
C ASP A 168 -0.46 -10.02 -8.23
N LEU A 169 -0.07 -10.85 -7.26
CA LEU A 169 -0.24 -10.61 -5.84
C LEU A 169 1.08 -10.83 -5.09
N GLN A 170 1.65 -9.75 -4.56
CA GLN A 170 2.75 -9.81 -3.61
C GLN A 170 2.29 -9.33 -2.23
N LYS A 171 3.08 -9.64 -1.20
CA LYS A 171 2.78 -9.24 0.18
C LYS A 171 4.03 -8.89 0.96
N TYR A 172 3.84 -8.12 2.00
CA TYR A 172 4.84 -7.83 3.02
C TYR A 172 4.17 -7.92 4.39
N LYS A 173 4.71 -8.74 5.29
CA LYS A 173 4.24 -8.83 6.66
C LYS A 173 5.08 -7.91 7.54
N LYS A 174 4.42 -7.22 8.46
CA LYS A 174 5.08 -6.34 9.43
C LYS A 174 6.17 -7.09 10.20
N ARG A 175 7.35 -6.48 10.33
CA ARG A 175 8.49 -7.08 11.03
C ARG A 175 8.46 -6.80 12.52
N ASN A 176 8.12 -5.56 12.86
CA ASN A 176 8.17 -5.04 14.22
C ASN A 176 6.74 -4.72 14.70
N PRO A 177 6.02 -5.68 15.32
CA PRO A 177 4.68 -5.43 15.84
C PRO A 177 4.70 -4.37 16.94
N HIS A 178 3.79 -3.41 16.82
CA HIS A 178 3.59 -2.36 17.81
C HIS A 178 2.77 -2.91 18.98
N THR A 179 3.31 -2.82 20.20
CA THR A 179 2.71 -3.54 21.33
C THR A 179 1.25 -3.16 21.62
N ASN A 180 0.90 -1.88 21.50
CA ASN A 180 -0.44 -1.39 21.82
C ASN A 180 -1.48 -1.65 20.73
N TYR A 181 -1.05 -1.98 19.51
CA TYR A 181 -1.94 -1.99 18.34
C TYR A 181 -1.89 -3.32 17.58
N ASP A 182 -0.80 -4.06 17.63
CA ASP A 182 -0.70 -5.35 16.93
C ASP A 182 -1.05 -6.54 17.83
N PHE A 183 -1.05 -6.38 19.16
CA PHE A 183 -1.43 -7.42 20.14
C PHE A 183 -2.84 -7.25 20.72
N ASP A 184 -3.73 -6.64 19.95
CA ASP A 184 -5.13 -6.41 20.31
C ASP A 184 -5.99 -7.69 20.34
N TYR A 185 -5.40 -8.89 20.40
CA TYR A 185 -6.15 -10.15 20.46
C TYR A 185 -6.51 -10.60 21.88
N THR A 186 -5.99 -9.91 22.90
CA THR A 186 -6.32 -10.08 24.32
C THR A 186 -7.07 -8.86 24.85
N ASN A 187 -7.97 -9.03 25.83
CA ASN A 187 -8.73 -7.90 26.41
C ASN A 187 -7.99 -7.16 27.54
N GLU A 188 -6.72 -7.51 27.76
CA GLU A 188 -5.96 -7.13 28.95
C GLU A 188 -5.10 -5.87 28.73
N GLY A 189 -5.29 -5.19 27.59
CA GLY A 189 -4.48 -4.04 27.21
C GLY A 189 -3.06 -4.45 26.79
N PHE A 190 -2.04 -3.81 27.36
CA PHE A 190 -0.65 -4.02 27.00
C PHE A 190 -0.14 -5.39 27.47
N LEU A 191 0.24 -6.26 26.53
CA LEU A 191 1.00 -7.46 26.87
C LEU A 191 2.43 -7.09 27.28
N ASN A 192 2.86 -7.56 28.46
CA ASN A 192 4.24 -7.42 28.93
C ASN A 192 5.24 -7.94 27.87
N LEU A 193 6.42 -7.34 27.73
CA LEU A 193 7.46 -7.81 26.80
C LEU A 193 7.80 -9.31 26.94
N MET A 194 7.71 -9.86 28.15
CA MET A 194 7.98 -11.26 28.45
C MET A 194 6.75 -12.17 28.31
N ASP A 195 5.59 -11.63 27.94
CA ASP A 195 4.37 -12.41 27.79
C ASP A 195 4.48 -13.36 26.58
N LEU A 196 4.42 -14.66 26.83
CA LEU A 196 4.54 -15.70 25.81
C LEU A 196 3.47 -15.59 24.73
N ARG A 197 2.30 -15.02 25.02
CA ARG A 197 1.22 -14.84 24.03
C ARG A 197 1.64 -13.90 22.89
N ARG A 198 2.70 -13.10 23.04
CA ARG A 198 3.28 -12.30 21.94
C ARG A 198 3.75 -13.15 20.77
N VAL A 199 4.09 -14.42 21.01
CA VAL A 199 4.51 -15.36 19.94
C VAL A 199 3.38 -15.71 18.98
N TYR A 200 2.12 -15.38 19.31
CA TYR A 200 0.98 -15.57 18.42
C TYR A 200 1.00 -14.59 17.26
N PHE A 201 1.55 -13.40 17.45
CA PHE A 201 1.82 -12.52 16.33
C PHE A 201 3.04 -13.01 15.57
N LYS A 202 2.86 -13.34 14.28
CA LYS A 202 3.95 -13.87 13.45
C LYS A 202 4.56 -12.75 12.61
N SER A 203 5.76 -12.33 12.97
CA SER A 203 6.54 -11.31 12.26
C SER A 203 6.92 -11.76 10.84
N GLY A 204 7.25 -10.76 10.01
CA GLY A 204 7.66 -10.89 8.62
C GLY A 204 9.17 -10.91 8.37
N GLN A 205 10.00 -11.34 9.33
CA GLN A 205 11.46 -11.21 9.25
C GLN A 205 12.09 -11.85 7.99
N LEU A 206 11.45 -12.87 7.42
CA LEU A 206 11.91 -13.54 6.19
C LEU A 206 11.42 -12.87 4.89
N ASP A 207 10.48 -11.93 4.95
CA ASP A 207 9.96 -11.26 3.77
C ASP A 207 10.97 -10.21 3.27
N THR A 208 11.26 -10.19 1.96
CA THR A 208 12.02 -9.09 1.35
C THR A 208 11.23 -7.77 1.47
N PRO A 209 11.85 -6.68 1.98
CA PRO A 209 11.21 -5.38 2.10
C PRO A 209 11.29 -4.60 0.77
N VAL A 210 11.87 -5.15 -0.30
CA VAL A 210 11.90 -4.53 -1.63
C VAL A 210 11.10 -5.39 -2.61
N LYS A 211 10.12 -4.79 -3.28
CA LYS A 211 9.32 -5.38 -4.36
C LYS A 211 9.73 -4.78 -5.69
N ASN A 212 9.71 -5.57 -6.77
CA ASN A 212 10.05 -5.12 -8.11
C ASN A 212 8.84 -5.33 -9.03
N TYR A 213 8.35 -4.25 -9.64
CA TYR A 213 7.29 -4.27 -10.65
C TYR A 213 7.84 -3.76 -11.97
N PHE A 214 8.39 -4.68 -12.76
CA PHE A 214 8.91 -4.42 -14.11
C PHE A 214 9.89 -3.23 -14.17
N GLY A 215 10.82 -3.19 -13.20
CA GLY A 215 11.85 -2.15 -13.11
C GLY A 215 11.58 -1.12 -12.01
N LEU A 216 10.33 -0.92 -11.59
CA LEU A 216 10.02 -0.05 -10.45
C LEU A 216 10.23 -0.81 -9.13
N LYS A 217 11.29 -0.44 -8.40
CA LYS A 217 11.67 -1.00 -7.11
C LYS A 217 11.06 -0.21 -5.96
N ILE A 218 10.20 -0.86 -5.19
CA ILE A 218 9.49 -0.27 -4.07
C ILE A 218 9.99 -0.90 -2.78
N GLY A 219 10.65 -0.10 -1.94
CA GLY A 219 10.91 -0.44 -0.55
C GLY A 219 9.65 -0.22 0.29
N ILE A 220 9.19 -1.24 1.03
CA ILE A 220 7.99 -1.21 1.86
C ILE A 220 8.35 -1.34 3.34
N GLU A 221 7.72 -0.48 4.15
CA GLU A 221 7.74 -0.55 5.61
C GLU A 221 6.32 -0.35 6.16
N ILE A 222 5.96 -1.09 7.21
CA ILE A 222 4.70 -0.89 7.92
C ILE A 222 4.99 -0.19 9.25
N CYS A 223 4.59 1.07 9.35
CA CYS A 223 4.61 1.88 10.57
C CYS A 223 5.94 1.81 11.34
N PHE A 224 5.98 1.06 12.45
CA PHE A 224 7.14 0.96 13.32
C PHE A 224 8.38 0.35 12.63
N ASP A 225 8.21 -0.42 11.56
CA ASP A 225 9.32 -0.89 10.71
C ASP A 225 10.18 0.29 10.22
N SER A 226 9.53 1.40 9.82
CA SER A 226 10.22 2.60 9.33
C SER A 226 10.96 3.38 10.41
N VAL A 227 10.55 3.23 11.67
CA VAL A 227 11.22 3.86 12.82
C VAL A 227 12.47 3.07 13.21
N GLN A 228 12.43 1.74 13.05
CA GLN A 228 13.59 0.87 13.26
C GLN A 228 14.62 0.97 12.13
N GLY A 229 14.25 1.47 10.95
CA GLY A 229 15.16 1.63 9.81
C GLY A 229 15.43 0.32 9.06
N GLU A 230 14.51 -0.64 9.15
CA GLU A 230 14.63 -1.98 8.54
C GLU A 230 14.96 -1.94 7.04
N LEU A 231 14.30 -1.05 6.30
CA LEU A 231 14.54 -0.91 4.86
C LEU A 231 15.92 -0.31 4.57
N VAL A 232 16.33 0.68 5.35
CA VAL A 232 17.63 1.35 5.19
C VAL A 232 18.76 0.37 5.42
N ASP A 233 18.68 -0.42 6.48
CA ASP A 233 19.69 -1.44 6.79
C ASP A 233 19.72 -2.54 5.73
N PHE A 234 18.56 -2.97 5.24
CA PHE A 234 18.48 -3.95 4.16
C PHE A 234 19.12 -3.42 2.86
N ILE A 235 18.79 -2.19 2.46
CA ILE A 235 19.33 -1.55 1.25
C ILE A 235 20.85 -1.40 1.34
N LYS A 236 21.36 -0.95 2.49
CA LYS A 236 22.79 -0.78 2.72
C LYS A 236 23.54 -2.11 2.68
N THR A 237 23.02 -3.13 3.36
CA THR A 237 23.63 -4.46 3.44
C THR A 237 23.71 -5.14 2.08
N ASN A 238 22.66 -4.97 1.26
CA ASN A 238 22.56 -5.63 -0.05
C ASN A 238 23.05 -4.75 -1.21
N ASN A 239 23.54 -3.54 -0.94
CA ASN A 239 23.96 -2.56 -1.94
C ASN A 239 22.90 -2.34 -3.04
N LEU A 240 21.64 -2.17 -2.63
CA LEU A 240 20.50 -2.00 -3.54
C LEU A 240 20.17 -0.53 -3.75
N SER A 241 19.53 -0.23 -4.88
CA SER A 241 18.81 1.03 -5.09
C SER A 241 17.32 0.74 -5.16
N ILE A 242 16.51 1.68 -4.69
CA ILE A 242 15.05 1.67 -4.84
C ILE A 242 14.61 2.95 -5.56
N ASP A 243 13.39 2.94 -6.10
CA ASP A 243 12.78 4.10 -6.73
C ASP A 243 11.74 4.74 -5.79
N VAL A 244 11.07 3.93 -4.95
CA VAL A 244 10.05 4.38 -4.02
C VAL A 244 10.29 3.82 -2.62
N GLN A 245 10.35 4.68 -1.60
CA GLN A 245 10.18 4.29 -0.20
C GLN A 245 8.71 4.49 0.20
N LEU A 246 7.98 3.39 0.34
CA LEU A 246 6.58 3.34 0.71
C LEU A 246 6.42 2.97 2.18
N ILE A 247 5.80 3.85 2.96
CA ILE A 247 5.49 3.63 4.37
C ILE A 247 3.97 3.70 4.54
N ILE A 248 3.40 2.60 5.01
CA ILE A 248 1.99 2.49 5.38
C ILE A 248 1.90 2.59 6.90
N ALA A 249 1.26 3.62 7.44
CA ALA A 249 1.36 3.94 8.86
C ALA A 249 0.05 4.38 9.53
N ASP A 250 0.04 4.24 10.85
CA ASP A 250 -0.85 4.92 11.79
C ASP A 250 -0.02 5.38 13.01
N GLY A 251 0.49 6.61 12.95
CA GLY A 251 1.25 7.26 14.02
C GLY A 251 2.77 7.05 13.98
N ALA A 252 3.38 6.77 12.82
CA ALA A 252 4.81 6.52 12.71
C ALA A 252 5.63 7.81 12.82
N LYS A 253 6.16 8.09 14.01
CA LYS A 253 6.98 9.28 14.27
C LYS A 253 8.44 9.05 13.86
N LYS A 254 9.02 10.01 13.14
CA LYS A 254 10.44 10.03 12.73
C LYS A 254 10.89 8.77 11.95
N PRO A 255 10.26 8.46 10.80
CA PRO A 255 10.74 7.37 9.95
C PRO A 255 12.16 7.65 9.44
N VAL A 256 12.97 6.60 9.31
CA VAL A 256 14.32 6.70 8.76
C VAL A 256 14.23 6.75 7.23
N LEU A 257 14.70 7.86 6.65
CA LEU A 257 14.70 8.04 5.19
C LEU A 257 15.83 7.27 4.52
N VAL A 258 15.54 6.62 3.40
CA VAL A 258 16.56 6.08 2.50
C VAL A 258 17.31 7.23 1.85
N LYS A 259 18.61 7.38 2.17
CA LYS A 259 19.43 8.52 1.69
C LYS A 259 19.94 8.34 0.26
N GLN A 260 19.03 8.07 -0.68
CA GLN A 260 19.30 7.99 -2.11
C GLN A 260 18.56 9.13 -2.80
N GLU A 261 19.30 9.96 -3.53
CA GLU A 261 18.75 11.09 -4.27
C GLU A 261 17.80 10.61 -5.38
N GLY A 262 16.68 11.31 -5.57
CA GLY A 262 15.66 10.97 -6.57
C GLY A 262 14.64 9.93 -6.08
N VAL A 263 14.83 9.29 -4.92
CA VAL A 263 13.85 8.35 -4.38
C VAL A 263 12.55 9.07 -4.04
N LEU A 264 11.44 8.51 -4.50
CA LEU A 264 10.10 8.96 -4.13
C LEU A 264 9.77 8.45 -2.73
N PHE A 265 9.48 9.36 -1.82
CA PHE A 265 9.06 9.04 -0.48
C PHE A 265 7.54 9.18 -0.38
N VAL A 266 6.87 8.07 -0.06
CA VAL A 266 5.41 7.99 0.13
C VAL A 266 5.15 7.47 1.53
N LYS A 267 4.88 8.37 2.46
CA LYS A 267 4.41 8.01 3.80
C LYS A 267 2.93 8.36 3.91
N LEU A 268 2.10 7.33 3.86
CA LEU A 268 0.67 7.48 4.08
C LEU A 268 0.29 7.12 5.51
N GLU A 269 -0.23 8.10 6.23
CA GLU A 269 -0.70 7.97 7.61
C GLU A 269 -2.22 7.85 7.64
N ARG A 270 -2.79 7.28 8.70
CA ARG A 270 -4.24 7.36 8.92
C ARG A 270 -4.71 8.82 9.05
N ASN A 271 -3.94 9.65 9.75
CA ASN A 271 -4.19 11.09 9.86
C ASN A 271 -3.58 11.84 8.65
N PRO A 272 -4.39 12.53 7.83
CA PRO A 272 -3.90 13.30 6.67
C PRO A 272 -2.82 14.33 7.02
N LEU A 273 -2.87 14.96 8.20
CA LEU A 273 -1.90 15.97 8.63
C LEU A 273 -0.49 15.41 8.86
N GLN A 274 -0.36 14.09 9.02
CA GLN A 274 0.92 13.41 9.25
C GLN A 274 1.47 12.73 7.98
N THR A 275 0.68 12.73 6.91
CA THR A 275 1.04 12.18 5.60
C THR A 275 2.12 13.04 4.96
N LYS A 276 3.12 12.39 4.35
CA LYS A 276 4.25 13.06 3.70
C LYS A 276 4.57 12.39 2.39
N LEU A 277 4.44 13.11 1.29
CA LEU A 277 4.82 12.66 -0.04
C LEU A 277 5.82 13.66 -0.64
N GLY A 278 6.88 13.18 -1.25
CA GLY A 278 7.84 14.02 -1.95
C GLY A 278 9.06 13.26 -2.46
N THR A 279 9.96 13.97 -3.13
CA THR A 279 11.20 13.41 -3.68
C THR A 279 12.35 13.70 -2.74
N ILE A 280 13.20 12.71 -2.48
CA ILE A 280 14.40 12.87 -1.67
C ILE A 280 15.45 13.64 -2.45
N ILE A 281 15.85 14.80 -1.92
CA ILE A 281 16.92 15.64 -2.46
C ILE A 281 18.11 15.59 -1.53
N LYS A 282 19.30 15.42 -2.10
CA LYS A 282 20.55 15.44 -1.34
C LYS A 282 21.03 16.89 -1.21
N ILE A 283 21.19 17.36 0.02
CA ILE A 283 21.76 18.70 0.28
C ILE A 283 23.28 18.57 0.38
N ASP A 284 23.73 17.54 1.10
CA ASP A 284 25.14 17.23 1.29
C ASP A 284 25.33 15.72 1.54
N ASN A 285 26.54 15.29 1.90
CA ASN A 285 26.86 13.88 2.11
C ASN A 285 26.18 13.23 3.33
N LYS A 286 25.56 14.01 4.22
CA LYS A 286 24.93 13.55 5.47
C LYS A 286 23.44 13.87 5.56
N HIS A 287 22.99 14.93 4.89
CA HIS A 287 21.65 15.49 4.99
C HIS A 287 20.87 15.36 3.69
N VAL A 288 19.61 14.94 3.86
CA VAL A 288 18.62 14.85 2.79
C VAL A 288 17.38 15.62 3.19
N GLU A 289 16.75 16.24 2.21
CA GLU A 289 15.49 16.96 2.34
C GLU A 289 14.41 16.31 1.49
N LEU A 290 13.16 16.63 1.80
CA LEU A 290 12.00 16.18 1.04
C LEU A 290 11.42 17.34 0.24
N LYS A 291 11.54 17.31 -1.09
CA LYS A 291 10.79 18.21 -1.97
C LYS A 291 9.35 17.70 -2.07
N PRO A 292 8.35 18.43 -1.55
CA PRO A 292 6.99 17.91 -1.49
C PRO A 292 6.39 17.61 -2.87
N ALA A 293 5.59 16.55 -2.95
CA ALA A 293 4.76 16.26 -4.11
C ALA A 293 3.64 17.30 -4.25
N ILE A 294 3.14 17.50 -5.47
CA ILE A 294 2.00 18.39 -5.73
C ILE A 294 0.70 17.63 -5.45
N ALA A 295 -0.18 18.17 -4.62
CA ALA A 295 -1.55 17.71 -4.55
C ALA A 295 -2.32 18.21 -5.78
N LEU A 296 -2.82 17.30 -6.61
CA LEU A 296 -3.66 17.61 -7.78
C LEU A 296 -5.13 17.84 -7.41
N GLY A 297 -5.49 17.61 -6.14
CA GLY A 297 -6.83 17.78 -5.61
C GLY A 297 -7.44 16.48 -5.09
N LYS A 298 -8.63 16.62 -4.49
CA LYS A 298 -9.46 15.50 -4.04
C LYS A 298 -10.37 15.05 -5.17
N LEU A 299 -10.64 13.75 -5.24
CA LEU A 299 -11.52 13.16 -6.25
C LEU A 299 -12.93 13.03 -5.68
N GLU A 300 -13.91 13.65 -6.35
CA GLU A 300 -15.33 13.71 -5.95
C GLU A 300 -15.59 14.45 -4.61
N GLU A 301 -16.86 14.53 -4.18
CA GLU A 301 -17.29 15.29 -2.98
C GLU A 301 -16.83 14.64 -1.67
N GLU A 302 -16.56 13.34 -1.69
CA GLU A 302 -16.07 12.59 -0.54
C GLU A 302 -14.58 12.88 -0.33
N ASN A 303 -14.26 13.44 0.83
CA ASN A 303 -12.98 14.08 1.12
C ASN A 303 -11.81 13.11 1.39
N ASP A 304 -11.93 11.85 0.95
CA ASP A 304 -11.12 10.70 1.39
C ASP A 304 -10.09 10.21 0.37
N LEU A 305 -10.13 10.66 -0.89
CA LEU A 305 -9.21 10.25 -1.94
C LEU A 305 -8.50 11.47 -2.56
N THR A 306 -7.19 11.59 -2.31
CA THR A 306 -6.37 12.70 -2.83
C THR A 306 -5.36 12.19 -3.85
N CYS A 307 -5.24 12.86 -5.00
CA CYS A 307 -4.21 12.54 -5.99
C CYS A 307 -3.00 13.45 -5.82
N PHE A 308 -1.81 12.86 -5.85
CA PHE A 308 -0.52 13.55 -5.82
C PHE A 308 0.30 13.23 -7.07
N GLN A 309 1.18 14.14 -7.46
CA GLN A 309 2.18 13.93 -8.52
C GLN A 309 3.55 14.46 -8.08
N PHE A 310 4.60 13.72 -8.41
CA PHE A 310 5.98 14.11 -8.13
C PHE A 310 6.50 15.15 -9.15
N LYS A 311 7.65 15.77 -8.84
CA LYS A 311 8.28 16.87 -9.58
C LYS A 311 9.79 16.69 -9.63
#